data_AF-A0A803T917-F1
#
_entry.id   AF-A0A803T917-F1
#
_cell.length_a   1.000
_cell.length_b   1.000
_cell.length_c   1.000
_cell.angle_alpha   90.00
_cell.angle_beta   90.00
_cell.angle_gamma   90.00
#
_symmetry.space_group_name_H-M   'P 1'
#
loop_
_entity.id
_entity.type
_entity.pdbx_description
1 polymer ?
#
loop_
_entity_poly.entity_id
_entity_poly.type
_entity_poly.pdbx_seq_one_letter_code
_entity_poly.pdbx_strand_id
1 'polypeptide(L)'
;LGWPSFPKPFVYTEARRERFQRSKVHLKIQQFKRFIENYRRHIICVVIFSAITVGVFVERAYYYGFASPPTGIADTTFVGILISRGAGASISFMYSFILLTMCRNLITFLRETFFNRYIPFDSAVDFHRWIATGALIFSVLHTLGHIVNVYIFSVTPLSILSCLFTNVFVNDGGLHGAMPNNNTITAIKQ
;
A
#
# COMPACT_ATOMS: atom_id res chain seq x y z
N LEU A 1 66.18 9.04 47.15
CA LEU A 1 64.88 9.63 46.79
C LEU A 1 64.11 8.62 45.96
N GLY A 2 63.10 7.96 46.54
CA GLY A 2 62.21 7.04 45.82
C GLY A 2 61.01 7.81 45.27
N TRP A 3 60.78 7.71 43.96
CA TRP A 3 59.63 8.34 43.32
C TRP A 3 58.32 7.64 43.73
N PRO A 4 57.20 8.38 43.92
CA PRO A 4 55.93 7.78 44.30
C PRO A 4 55.33 6.99 43.14
N SER A 5 54.94 5.75 43.41
CA SER A 5 54.28 4.86 42.45
C SER A 5 52.82 5.27 42.25
N PHE A 6 52.49 5.77 41.05
CA PHE A 6 51.11 6.08 40.66
C PHE A 6 50.24 4.82 40.59
N PRO A 7 49.00 4.83 41.12
CA PRO A 7 48.07 3.73 40.98
C PRO A 7 47.63 3.57 39.52
N LYS A 8 47.67 2.33 39.01
CA LYS A 8 47.28 1.99 37.63
C LYS A 8 45.77 2.19 37.44
N PRO A 9 45.31 2.84 36.34
CA PRO A 9 43.88 3.01 36.09
C PRO A 9 43.20 1.65 35.87
N PHE A 10 42.08 1.43 36.56
CA PHE A 10 41.25 0.24 36.40
C PHE A 10 40.48 0.32 35.09
N VAL A 11 40.77 -0.59 34.17
CA VAL A 11 40.13 -0.67 32.85
C VAL A 11 38.82 -1.44 33.01
N TYR A 12 37.68 -0.72 33.04
CA TYR A 12 36.33 -1.32 33.24
C TYR A 12 35.81 -2.11 32.04
N THR A 13 36.40 -1.95 30.86
CA THR A 13 35.95 -2.63 29.64
C THR A 13 37.14 -3.29 28.95
N GLU A 14 37.33 -4.58 29.19
CA GLU A 14 38.19 -5.37 28.32
C GLU A 14 37.52 -5.51 26.95
N ALA A 15 38.09 -4.83 25.95
CA ALA A 15 37.73 -5.07 24.56
C ALA A 15 38.22 -6.47 24.18
N ARG A 16 37.36 -7.48 24.33
CA ARG A 16 37.59 -8.84 23.84
C ARG A 16 37.77 -8.80 22.33
N ARG A 17 39.02 -8.69 21.86
CA ARG A 17 39.37 -8.69 20.44
C ARG A 17 39.27 -10.12 19.92
N GLU A 18 38.04 -10.55 19.63
CA GLU A 18 37.83 -11.80 18.91
C GLU A 18 38.49 -11.69 17.53
N ARG A 19 39.47 -12.57 17.26
CA ARG A 19 40.09 -12.70 15.94
C ARG A 19 39.05 -13.30 14.99
N PHE A 20 38.24 -12.43 14.42
CA PHE A 20 37.20 -12.85 13.51
C PHE A 20 37.79 -12.99 12.09
N GLN A 21 38.17 -14.22 11.71
CA GLN A 21 38.33 -14.64 10.32
C GLN A 21 36.94 -14.65 9.65
N ARG A 22 36.45 -13.49 9.17
CA ARG A 22 35.08 -13.38 8.62
C ARG A 22 35.18 -13.37 7.11
N SER A 23 34.70 -14.44 6.48
CA SER A 23 34.33 -14.42 5.06
C SER A 23 33.50 -13.16 4.76
N LYS A 24 33.70 -12.54 3.58
CA LYS A 24 32.97 -11.33 3.13
C LYS A 24 31.45 -11.47 3.33
N VAL A 25 30.93 -12.69 3.21
CA VAL A 25 29.51 -13.02 3.39
C VAL A 25 29.06 -12.87 4.84
N HIS A 26 29.85 -13.35 5.81
CA HIS A 26 29.48 -13.30 7.22
C HIS A 26 29.63 -11.88 7.80
N LEU A 27 30.47 -11.05 7.17
CA LEU A 27 30.57 -9.61 7.43
C LEU A 27 29.34 -8.87 6.88
N LYS A 28 28.92 -9.17 5.63
CA LYS A 28 27.67 -8.65 5.06
C LYS A 28 26.45 -9.04 5.89
N ILE A 29 26.34 -10.29 6.34
CA ILE A 29 25.23 -10.76 7.18
C ILE A 29 25.22 -10.03 8.53
N GLN A 30 26.39 -9.80 9.15
CA GLN A 30 26.45 -9.05 10.40
C GLN A 30 26.10 -7.57 10.23
N GLN A 31 26.56 -6.94 9.15
CA GLN A 31 26.19 -5.57 8.81
C GLN A 31 24.68 -5.46 8.55
N PHE A 32 24.10 -6.42 7.81
CA PHE A 32 22.67 -6.46 7.55
C PHE A 32 21.85 -6.71 8.82
N LYS A 33 22.31 -7.61 9.70
CA LYS A 33 21.67 -7.86 10.99
C LYS A 33 21.67 -6.60 11.87
N ARG A 34 22.80 -5.89 11.94
CA ARG A 34 22.90 -4.59 12.66
C ARG A 34 22.03 -3.53 12.02
N PHE A 35 21.97 -3.46 10.70
CA PHE A 35 21.11 -2.52 9.98
C PHE A 35 19.63 -2.79 10.27
N ILE A 36 19.20 -4.05 10.21
CA ILE A 36 17.85 -4.45 10.61
C ILE A 36 17.60 -4.10 12.08
N GLU A 37 18.50 -4.43 13.02
CA GLU A 37 18.30 -4.07 14.44
C GLU A 37 18.15 -2.56 14.66
N ASN A 38 18.91 -1.76 13.91
CA ASN A 38 18.90 -0.31 13.99
C ASN A 38 17.61 0.30 13.38
N TYR A 39 17.13 -0.26 12.27
CA TYR A 39 15.96 0.25 11.52
C TYR A 39 14.68 -0.58 11.70
N ARG A 40 14.66 -1.61 12.57
CA ARG A 40 13.53 -2.56 12.71
C ARG A 40 12.19 -1.85 12.88
N ARG A 41 12.22 -0.74 13.63
CA ARG A 41 11.07 0.10 13.95
C ARG A 41 10.42 0.70 12.70
N HIS A 42 11.21 1.35 11.84
CA HIS A 42 10.73 1.89 10.57
C HIS A 42 10.23 0.79 9.63
N ILE A 43 11.00 -0.29 9.51
CA ILE A 43 10.66 -1.40 8.61
C ILE A 43 9.31 -2.00 9.01
N ILE A 44 9.08 -2.23 10.31
CA ILE A 44 7.80 -2.78 10.80
C ILE A 44 6.63 -1.85 10.47
N CYS A 45 6.75 -0.54 10.71
CA CYS A 45 5.68 0.40 10.38
C CYS A 45 5.39 0.47 8.87
N VAL A 46 6.44 0.49 8.04
CA VAL A 46 6.32 0.45 6.58
C VAL A 46 5.65 -0.85 6.12
N VAL A 47 6.06 -1.99 6.68
CA VAL A 47 5.49 -3.30 6.35
C VAL A 47 4.02 -3.34 6.72
N ILE A 48 3.63 -2.93 7.93
CA ILE A 48 2.22 -2.91 8.34
C ILE A 48 1.39 -1.99 7.44
N PHE A 49 1.88 -0.78 7.17
CA PHE A 49 1.19 0.17 6.30
C PHE A 49 1.02 -0.37 4.88
N SER A 50 2.07 -0.98 4.34
CA SER A 50 2.04 -1.64 3.02
C SER A 50 1.08 -2.83 3.03
N ALA A 51 1.04 -3.62 4.10
CA ALA A 51 0.16 -4.77 4.24
C ALA A 51 -1.31 -4.37 4.31
N ILE A 52 -1.64 -3.27 5.01
CA ILE A 52 -3.01 -2.72 5.01
C ILE A 52 -3.37 -2.23 3.62
N THR A 53 -2.48 -1.50 2.96
CA THR A 53 -2.77 -0.96 1.62
C THR A 53 -2.95 -2.07 0.59
N VAL A 54 -2.06 -3.06 0.58
CA VAL A 54 -2.18 -4.25 -0.27
C VAL A 54 -3.40 -5.07 0.14
N GLY A 55 -3.72 -5.15 1.42
CA GLY A 55 -4.91 -5.83 1.93
C GLY A 55 -6.20 -5.22 1.39
N VAL A 56 -6.34 -3.90 1.43
CA VAL A 56 -7.49 -3.17 0.84
C VAL A 56 -7.55 -3.37 -0.68
N PHE A 57 -6.39 -3.34 -1.35
CA PHE A 57 -6.31 -3.63 -2.78
C PHE A 57 -6.77 -5.06 -3.10
N VAL A 58 -6.26 -6.05 -2.36
CA VAL A 58 -6.54 -7.47 -2.55
C VAL A 58 -7.96 -7.82 -2.16
N GLU A 59 -8.52 -7.23 -1.10
CA GLU A 59 -9.93 -7.42 -0.72
C GLU A 59 -10.85 -7.01 -1.87
N ARG A 60 -10.61 -5.83 -2.45
CA ARG A 60 -11.35 -5.38 -3.63
C ARG A 60 -11.06 -6.24 -4.85
N ALA A 61 -9.81 -6.66 -5.05
CA ALA A 61 -9.44 -7.55 -6.13
C ALA A 61 -10.15 -8.92 -6.04
N TYR A 62 -10.28 -9.44 -4.82
CA TYR A 62 -10.88 -10.73 -4.54
C TYR A 62 -12.40 -10.67 -4.63
N TYR A 63 -13.03 -9.62 -4.08
CA TYR A 63 -14.48 -9.43 -4.14
C TYR A 63 -14.98 -9.42 -5.58
N TYR A 64 -14.36 -8.60 -6.42
CA TYR A 64 -14.74 -8.55 -7.82
C TYR A 64 -14.27 -9.83 -8.55
N GLY A 65 -13.13 -10.42 -8.20
CA GLY A 65 -12.51 -11.54 -8.96
C GLY A 65 -13.16 -12.89 -8.76
N PHE A 66 -13.66 -13.16 -7.56
CA PHE A 66 -14.23 -14.45 -7.20
C PHE A 66 -15.71 -14.38 -6.82
N ALA A 67 -16.21 -13.23 -6.35
CA ALA A 67 -17.60 -13.11 -5.91
C ALA A 67 -18.55 -12.57 -7.00
N SER A 68 -18.04 -11.98 -8.09
CA SER A 68 -18.90 -11.61 -9.23
C SER A 68 -19.17 -12.82 -10.14
N PRO A 69 -20.44 -13.11 -10.50
CA PRO A 69 -20.79 -14.21 -11.38
C PRO A 69 -20.04 -14.11 -12.72
N PRO A 70 -19.51 -15.22 -13.28
CA PRO A 70 -18.77 -15.23 -14.53
C PRO A 70 -19.73 -14.99 -15.70
N THR A 71 -20.03 -13.73 -15.96
CA THR A 71 -20.65 -13.31 -17.21
C THR A 71 -19.52 -13.26 -18.24
N GLY A 72 -19.59 -14.02 -19.33
CA GLY A 72 -18.51 -14.22 -20.32
C GLY A 72 -18.00 -12.98 -21.08
N ILE A 73 -18.36 -11.78 -20.61
CA ILE A 73 -17.90 -10.45 -21.06
C ILE A 73 -16.85 -9.89 -20.06
N ALA A 74 -16.67 -10.57 -18.92
CA ALA A 74 -15.81 -10.17 -17.82
C ALA A 74 -14.32 -10.30 -18.15
N ASP A 75 -13.84 -11.34 -18.83
CA ASP A 75 -12.39 -11.64 -18.85
C ASP A 75 -11.48 -10.49 -19.32
N THR A 76 -11.93 -9.61 -20.22
CA THR A 76 -11.16 -8.46 -20.70
C THR A 76 -11.42 -7.16 -19.93
N THR A 77 -12.66 -6.92 -19.48
CA THR A 77 -13.09 -5.67 -18.84
C THR A 77 -12.92 -5.69 -17.33
N PHE A 78 -12.96 -6.89 -16.76
CA PHE A 78 -12.87 -7.17 -15.35
C PHE A 78 -11.58 -6.62 -14.77
N VAL A 79 -10.44 -6.85 -15.43
CA VAL A 79 -9.12 -6.45 -14.94
C VAL A 79 -8.98 -4.93 -14.83
N GLY A 80 -9.50 -4.15 -15.80
CA GLY A 80 -9.43 -2.69 -15.78
C GLY A 80 -10.27 -2.06 -14.67
N ILE A 81 -11.51 -2.54 -14.50
CA ILE A 81 -12.41 -2.11 -13.42
C ILE A 81 -11.85 -2.52 -12.06
N LEU A 82 -11.32 -3.73 -11.94
CA LEU A 82 -10.69 -4.26 -10.73
C LEU A 82 -9.55 -3.36 -10.26
N ILE A 83 -8.59 -3.11 -11.16
CA ILE A 83 -7.41 -2.32 -10.87
C ILE A 83 -7.81 -0.88 -10.55
N SER A 84 -8.73 -0.28 -11.33
CA SER A 84 -9.20 1.08 -11.08
C SER A 84 -9.86 1.21 -9.70
N ARG A 85 -10.77 0.30 -9.33
CA ARG A 85 -11.49 0.34 -8.04
C ARG A 85 -10.57 0.04 -6.85
N GLY A 86 -9.72 -1.00 -6.97
CA GLY A 86 -8.76 -1.38 -5.93
C GLY A 86 -7.68 -0.32 -5.71
N ALA A 87 -7.12 0.23 -6.80
CA ALA A 87 -6.17 1.33 -6.72
C ALA A 87 -6.83 2.60 -6.16
N GLY A 88 -8.07 2.91 -6.55
CA GLY A 88 -8.82 4.05 -6.00
C GLY A 88 -8.99 3.98 -4.48
N ALA A 89 -9.40 2.82 -3.96
CA ALA A 89 -9.53 2.61 -2.51
C ALA A 89 -8.17 2.74 -1.78
N SER A 90 -7.11 2.20 -2.38
CA SER A 90 -5.75 2.27 -1.85
C SER A 90 -5.21 3.71 -1.82
N ILE A 91 -5.48 4.48 -2.88
CA ILE A 91 -5.13 5.90 -3.00
C ILE A 91 -5.82 6.73 -1.90
N SER A 92 -7.13 6.55 -1.69
CA SER A 92 -7.88 7.26 -0.64
C SER A 92 -7.31 7.00 0.76
N PHE A 93 -6.92 5.76 1.03
CA PHE A 93 -6.24 5.39 2.27
C PHE A 93 -4.88 6.10 2.37
N MET A 94 -4.03 6.00 1.34
CA MET A 94 -2.71 6.63 1.36
C MET A 94 -2.76 8.15 1.51
N TYR A 95 -3.66 8.85 0.81
CA TYR A 95 -3.84 10.30 0.95
C TYR A 95 -4.39 10.71 2.32
N SER A 96 -5.19 9.88 2.96
CA SER A 96 -5.62 10.17 4.33
C SER A 96 -4.42 10.13 5.29
N PHE A 97 -3.58 9.10 5.18
CA PHE A 97 -2.38 8.96 6.02
C PHE A 97 -1.29 9.99 5.70
N ILE A 98 -1.15 10.42 4.45
CA ILE A 98 -0.16 11.44 4.07
C ILE A 98 -0.41 12.76 4.81
N LEU A 99 -1.67 13.13 5.03
CA LEU A 99 -2.05 14.30 5.82
C LEU A 99 -1.70 14.10 7.30
N LEU A 100 -2.00 12.92 7.85
CA LEU A 100 -1.67 12.58 9.24
C LEU A 100 -0.15 12.69 9.51
N THR A 101 0.70 12.37 8.53
CA THR A 101 2.17 12.49 8.65
C THR A 101 2.71 13.93 8.67
N MET A 102 1.87 14.93 8.36
CA MET A 102 2.24 16.36 8.41
C MET A 102 1.55 17.13 9.55
N CYS A 103 0.59 16.51 10.22
CA CYS A 103 -0.07 17.06 11.41
C CYS A 103 0.86 17.00 12.63
N ARG A 104 1.65 18.06 12.85
CA ARG A 104 2.62 18.14 13.97
C ARG A 104 2.00 17.88 15.35
N ASN A 105 0.79 18.37 15.63
CA ASN A 105 0.11 18.14 16.91
C ASN A 105 -0.26 16.66 17.14
N LEU A 106 -0.69 15.96 16.08
CA LEU A 106 -0.99 14.53 16.14
C LEU A 106 0.28 13.70 16.31
N ILE A 107 1.37 14.10 15.64
CA ILE A 107 2.68 13.47 15.77
C ILE A 107 3.19 13.57 17.21
N THR A 108 3.07 14.73 17.84
CA THR A 108 3.45 14.92 19.25
C THR A 108 2.60 14.07 20.19
N PHE A 109 1.30 13.94 19.94
CA PHE A 109 0.42 13.06 20.70
C PHE A 109 0.80 11.59 20.53
N LEU A 110 1.04 11.14 19.29
CA LEU A 110 1.54 9.79 18.99
C LEU A 110 2.89 9.52 19.66
N ARG A 111 3.72 10.55 19.86
CA ARG A 111 5.00 10.48 20.58
C ARG A 111 4.85 10.28 22.09
N GLU A 112 3.71 10.60 22.68
CA GLU A 112 3.46 10.27 24.08
C GLU A 112 2.84 8.87 24.26
N THR A 113 2.29 8.30 23.19
CA THR A 113 1.76 6.93 23.19
C THR A 113 2.86 5.87 22.94
N PHE A 114 2.48 4.59 23.00
CA PHE A 114 3.34 3.44 22.67
C PHE A 114 4.00 3.53 21.28
N PHE A 115 3.47 4.37 20.38
CA PHE A 115 4.04 4.61 19.05
C PHE A 115 5.44 5.25 19.06
N ASN A 116 5.84 5.95 20.11
CA ASN A 116 7.21 6.47 20.25
C ASN A 116 8.29 5.38 20.29
N ARG A 117 7.90 4.18 20.72
CA ARG A 117 8.81 3.02 20.72
C ARG A 117 8.89 2.35 19.35
N TYR A 118 7.98 2.67 18.43
CA TYR A 118 7.86 2.04 17.10
C TYR A 118 8.17 3.00 15.94
N ILE A 119 7.96 4.32 16.08
CA ILE A 119 8.22 5.32 15.05
C ILE A 119 9.20 6.35 15.62
N PRO A 120 10.45 6.39 15.13
CA PRO A 120 11.32 7.53 15.41
C PRO A 120 10.86 8.69 14.51
N PHE A 121 10.20 9.65 15.16
CA PHE A 121 9.59 10.80 14.51
C PHE A 121 10.58 11.73 13.79
N ASP A 122 11.88 11.58 14.05
CA ASP A 122 12.96 12.31 13.37
C ASP A 122 13.01 12.02 11.85
N SER A 123 12.48 10.87 11.42
CA SER A 123 12.33 10.52 9.99
C SER A 123 10.87 10.47 9.53
N ALA A 124 9.96 11.18 10.20
CA ALA A 124 8.55 11.27 9.77
C ALA A 124 8.42 11.88 8.36
N VAL A 125 9.31 12.81 7.99
CA VAL A 125 9.38 13.40 6.65
C VAL A 125 9.83 12.38 5.60
N ASP A 126 10.77 11.49 5.95
CA ASP A 126 11.19 10.42 5.04
C ASP A 126 10.08 9.38 4.85
N PHE A 127 9.32 9.08 5.91
CA PHE A 127 8.14 8.24 5.81
C PHE A 127 7.04 8.87 4.95
N HIS A 128 6.81 10.18 5.10
CA HIS A 128 5.91 10.93 4.21
C HIS A 128 6.35 10.83 2.75
N ARG A 129 7.64 11.03 2.44
CA ARG A 129 8.18 10.87 1.07
C ARG A 129 8.00 9.45 0.54
N TRP A 130 8.17 8.45 1.40
CA TRP A 130 7.97 7.05 1.03
C TRP A 130 6.49 6.76 0.71
N ILE A 131 5.55 7.20 1.55
CA ILE A 131 4.11 7.10 1.27
C ILE A 131 3.74 7.87 0.00
N ALA A 132 4.25 9.10 -0.17
CA ALA A 132 4.00 9.92 -1.35
C ALA A 132 4.40 9.19 -2.65
N THR A 133 5.56 8.53 -2.64
CA THR A 133 6.05 7.74 -3.77
C THR A 133 5.12 6.57 -4.05
N GLY A 134 4.68 5.84 -3.01
CA GLY A 134 3.70 4.77 -3.14
C GLY A 134 2.36 5.26 -3.70
N ALA A 135 1.83 6.36 -3.15
CA ALA A 135 0.58 6.98 -3.58
C ALA A 135 0.64 7.42 -5.05
N LEU A 136 1.78 7.94 -5.50
CA LEU A 136 2.00 8.31 -6.90
C LEU A 136 1.97 7.07 -7.81
N ILE A 137 2.61 5.97 -7.44
CA ILE A 137 2.57 4.71 -8.21
C ILE A 137 1.13 4.19 -8.31
N PHE A 138 0.38 4.14 -7.20
CA PHE A 138 -1.01 3.72 -7.22
C PHE A 138 -1.89 4.68 -8.04
N SER A 139 -1.62 5.98 -8.01
CA SER A 139 -2.33 6.98 -8.82
C SER A 139 -2.14 6.73 -10.31
N VAL A 140 -0.91 6.42 -10.74
CA VAL A 140 -0.64 6.01 -12.13
C VAL A 140 -1.40 4.74 -12.48
N LEU A 141 -1.39 3.72 -11.62
CA LEU A 141 -2.16 2.48 -11.84
C LEU A 141 -3.67 2.74 -11.94
N HIS A 142 -4.21 3.64 -11.13
CA HIS A 142 -5.63 4.03 -11.16
C HIS A 142 -5.98 4.74 -12.47
N THR A 143 -5.13 5.66 -12.94
CA THR A 143 -5.31 6.32 -14.25
C THR A 143 -5.23 5.33 -15.40
N LEU A 144 -4.23 4.42 -15.39
CA LEU A 144 -4.12 3.36 -16.40
C LEU A 144 -5.34 2.44 -16.40
N GLY A 145 -5.86 2.07 -15.22
CA GLY A 145 -7.09 1.30 -15.09
C GLY A 145 -8.30 2.01 -15.71
N HIS A 146 -8.42 3.33 -15.50
CA HIS A 146 -9.46 4.14 -16.16
C HIS A 146 -9.27 4.21 -17.69
N ILE A 147 -8.05 4.35 -18.19
CA ILE A 147 -7.76 4.36 -19.63
C ILE A 147 -8.20 3.05 -20.28
N VAL A 148 -7.86 1.91 -19.67
CA VAL A 148 -8.30 0.59 -20.14
C VAL A 148 -9.82 0.49 -20.11
N ASN A 149 -10.46 0.96 -19.04
CA ASN A 149 -11.92 0.94 -18.94
C ASN A 149 -12.60 1.79 -20.03
N VAL A 150 -12.07 2.98 -20.32
CA VAL A 150 -12.56 3.87 -21.39
C VAL A 150 -12.36 3.25 -22.78
N TYR A 151 -11.21 2.62 -23.03
CA TYR A 151 -10.95 1.91 -24.27
C TYR A 151 -11.99 0.80 -24.49
N ILE A 152 -12.28 0.03 -23.45
CA ILE A 152 -13.26 -1.07 -23.53
C ILE A 152 -14.67 -0.53 -23.72
N PHE A 153 -15.06 0.55 -23.03
CA PHE A 153 -16.34 1.20 -23.28
C PHE A 153 -16.49 1.73 -24.71
N SER A 154 -15.39 2.15 -25.35
CA SER A 154 -15.41 2.67 -26.72
C SER A 154 -15.64 1.57 -27.77
N VAL A 155 -15.27 0.32 -27.47
CA VAL A 155 -15.46 -0.84 -28.37
C VAL A 155 -16.71 -1.66 -28.04
N THR A 156 -17.38 -1.38 -26.92
CA THR A 156 -18.56 -2.11 -26.44
C THR A 156 -19.86 -1.48 -26.97
N PRO A 157 -20.86 -2.25 -27.46
CA PRO A 157 -22.12 -1.70 -27.97
C PRO A 157 -22.97 -1.01 -26.88
N LEU A 158 -23.72 0.03 -27.27
CA LEU A 158 -24.50 0.90 -26.36
C LEU A 158 -25.52 0.15 -25.47
N SER A 159 -26.02 -1.00 -25.91
CA SER A 159 -26.99 -1.81 -25.14
C SER A 159 -26.43 -2.29 -23.80
N ILE A 160 -25.13 -2.59 -23.73
CA ILE A 160 -24.45 -3.02 -22.50
C ILE A 160 -24.14 -1.80 -21.61
N LEU A 161 -23.81 -0.65 -22.21
CA LEU A 161 -23.50 0.58 -21.48
C LEU A 161 -24.73 1.18 -20.79
N SER A 162 -25.91 1.10 -21.42
CA SER A 162 -27.19 1.46 -20.79
C SER A 162 -27.56 0.54 -19.62
N CYS A 163 -27.14 -0.73 -19.66
CA CYS A 163 -27.33 -1.65 -18.53
C CYS A 163 -26.39 -1.32 -17.35
N LEU A 164 -25.17 -0.85 -17.64
CA LEU A 164 -24.14 -0.55 -16.63
C LEU A 164 -24.29 0.85 -16.01
N PHE A 165 -24.78 1.83 -16.79
CA PHE A 165 -25.04 3.20 -16.36
C PHE A 165 -26.48 3.61 -16.70
N THR A 166 -27.42 2.97 -16.03
CA THR A 166 -28.87 3.17 -16.23
C THR A 166 -29.32 4.64 -16.02
N ASN A 167 -28.53 5.45 -15.30
CA ASN A 167 -28.80 6.87 -15.05
C ASN A 167 -28.09 7.83 -16.03
N VAL A 168 -27.18 7.34 -16.88
CA VAL A 168 -26.40 8.20 -17.81
C VAL A 168 -26.77 7.92 -19.27
N PHE A 169 -27.15 6.68 -19.61
CA PHE A 169 -27.53 6.30 -20.97
C PHE A 169 -28.91 5.65 -20.97
N VAL A 170 -29.94 6.43 -21.35
CA VAL A 170 -31.29 5.90 -21.64
C VAL A 170 -31.25 5.29 -23.04
N ASN A 171 -31.56 4.00 -23.15
CA ASN A 171 -31.77 3.35 -24.43
C ASN A 171 -33.18 3.72 -24.90
N ASP A 172 -33.31 4.84 -25.60
CA ASP A 172 -34.55 5.22 -26.26
C ASP A 172 -34.79 4.25 -27.41
N GLY A 173 -35.71 3.30 -27.18
CA GLY A 173 -35.93 2.12 -28.00
C GLY A 173 -35.93 2.38 -29.51
N GLY A 174 -34.82 2.02 -30.15
CA GLY A 174 -34.69 1.88 -31.59
C GLY A 174 -34.58 0.41 -31.98
N LEU A 175 -35.73 -0.26 -32.05
CA LEU A 175 -36.01 -1.53 -32.75
C LEU A 175 -35.19 -2.80 -32.42
N HIS A 176 -35.98 -3.84 -32.08
CA HIS A 176 -35.66 -5.27 -32.06
C HIS A 176 -34.89 -5.86 -30.86
N GLY A 177 -35.67 -6.43 -29.93
CA GLY A 177 -35.38 -7.77 -29.42
C GLY A 177 -34.83 -7.88 -28.00
N ALA A 178 -35.64 -8.50 -27.13
CA ALA A 178 -35.31 -9.13 -25.84
C ALA A 178 -35.00 -8.20 -24.65
N MET A 179 -36.05 -7.90 -23.89
CA MET A 179 -35.97 -7.47 -22.49
C MET A 179 -35.94 -8.74 -21.59
N PRO A 180 -34.90 -8.99 -20.79
CA PRO A 180 -35.05 -9.80 -19.60
C PRO A 180 -35.41 -8.87 -18.42
N ASN A 181 -36.67 -8.98 -18.00
CA ASN A 181 -37.20 -8.80 -16.65
C ASN A 181 -36.36 -8.01 -15.60
N ASN A 182 -37.03 -7.02 -15.01
CA ASN A 182 -36.59 -6.18 -13.88
C ASN A 182 -36.03 -6.94 -12.65
N ASN A 183 -36.17 -8.26 -12.58
CA ASN A 183 -35.66 -9.08 -11.47
C ASN A 183 -34.14 -9.35 -11.59
N THR A 184 -33.55 -9.18 -12.77
CA THR A 184 -32.11 -9.41 -13.01
C THR A 184 -31.26 -8.19 -12.64
N ILE A 185 -31.85 -6.99 -12.64
CA ILE A 185 -31.15 -5.74 -12.29
C ILE A 185 -30.85 -5.68 -10.79
N THR A 186 -31.67 -6.31 -9.95
CA THR A 186 -31.40 -6.46 -8.51
C THR A 186 -30.20 -7.37 -8.21
N ALA A 187 -29.83 -8.30 -9.10
CA ALA A 187 -28.68 -9.17 -8.90
C ALA A 187 -27.33 -8.48 -9.18
N ILE A 188 -27.33 -7.34 -9.87
CA ILE A 188 -26.12 -6.52 -10.13
C ILE A 188 -25.91 -5.51 -8.99
N LYS A 189 -26.89 -5.36 -8.09
CA LYS A 189 -26.88 -4.38 -7.00
C LYS A 189 -26.37 -4.94 -5.65
N GLN A 190 -25.87 -6.19 -5.62
CA GLN A 190 -25.18 -6.78 -4.45
C GLN A 190 -23.70 -6.97 -4.75
#